data_AF-A0A6V7YE57-F1
#
_entry.id   AF-A0A6V7YE57-F1
#
_cell.length_a   1.000
_cell.length_b   1.000
_cell.length_c   1.000
_cell.angle_alpha   90.00
_cell.angle_beta   90.00
_cell.angle_gamma   90.00
#
_symmetry.space_group_name_H-M   'P 1'
#
loop_
_entity.id
_entity.type
_entity.pdbx_description
1 polymer ?
#
loop_
_entity_poly.entity_id
_entity_poly.type
_entity_poly.pdbx_seq_one_letter_code
_entity_poly.pdbx_strand_id
1 'polypeptide(L)'
;DCITSSPVELHTVLNDPKLELGAVEMLAPNLFSVPYRHRREFVRPHDKYNIAIALITTAKARIMLYDYMEKIVKEKDCKLLYTDTDSCFYVHRRGQTPLFVLVRCLV
;
A
#
# COMPACT_ATOMS: atom_id res chain seq x y z
N ASP A 1 20.83 21.25 -6.78
CA ASP A 1 21.97 21.07 -5.86
C ASP A 1 22.00 22.20 -4.85
N CYS A 2 22.26 21.86 -3.59
CA CYS A 2 22.44 22.83 -2.51
C CYS A 2 23.93 22.91 -2.19
N ILE A 3 24.53 24.09 -2.30
CA ILE A 3 25.88 24.35 -1.82
C ILE A 3 25.76 25.34 -0.68
N THR A 4 26.07 24.91 0.54
CA THR A 4 25.88 25.74 1.73
C THR A 4 26.96 25.49 2.78
N SER A 5 27.29 26.57 3.49
CA SER A 5 28.10 26.53 4.70
C SER A 5 27.27 26.68 5.98
N SER A 6 25.96 26.89 5.84
CA SER A 6 25.03 27.06 6.95
C SER A 6 24.53 25.69 7.43
N PRO A 7 24.75 25.33 8.71
CA PRO A 7 24.21 24.10 9.26
C PRO A 7 22.68 24.02 9.22
N VAL A 8 22.01 25.18 9.27
CA VAL A 8 20.54 25.26 9.23
C VAL A 8 20.03 24.90 7.84
N GLU A 9 20.61 25.48 6.80
CA GLU A 9 20.21 25.18 5.41
C GLU A 9 20.53 23.73 5.05
N LEU A 10 21.68 23.23 5.49
CA LEU A 10 22.06 21.83 5.31
C LEU A 10 21.03 20.91 5.98
N HIS A 11 20.67 21.19 7.24
CA HIS A 11 19.65 20.42 7.97
C HIS A 11 18.28 20.47 7.28
N THR A 12 17.87 21.62 6.73
CA THR A 12 16.60 21.74 6.01
C THR A 12 16.59 20.87 4.76
N VAL A 13 17.66 20.89 3.95
CA VAL A 13 17.73 20.07 2.72
C VAL A 13 17.81 18.59 3.04
N LEU A 14 18.59 18.20 4.05
CA LEU A 14 18.74 16.80 4.46
C LEU A 14 17.44 16.16 4.95
N ASN A 15 16.53 16.97 5.50
CA ASN A 15 15.28 16.50 6.09
C ASN A 15 14.04 16.83 5.25
N ASP A 16 14.18 17.40 4.05
CA ASP A 16 13.02 17.66 3.19
C ASP A 16 12.53 16.35 2.55
N PRO A 17 11.34 15.84 2.91
CA PRO A 17 10.82 14.59 2.38
C PRO A 17 10.46 14.68 0.89
N LYS A 18 10.42 15.89 0.31
CA LYS A 18 10.21 16.12 -1.13
C LYS A 18 11.46 15.84 -1.96
N LEU A 19 12.63 15.73 -1.32
CA LEU A 19 13.90 15.58 -2.00
C LEU A 19 14.37 14.11 -1.98
N GLU A 20 14.92 13.69 -3.11
CA GLU A 20 15.83 12.55 -3.21
C GLU A 20 17.24 13.13 -3.18
N LEU A 21 17.98 12.80 -2.12
CA LEU A 21 19.31 13.33 -1.88
C LEU A 21 20.35 12.37 -2.47
N GLY A 22 21.35 12.93 -3.13
CA GLY A 22 22.59 12.22 -3.45
C GLY A 22 23.59 12.28 -2.29
N ALA A 23 24.84 11.90 -2.57
CA ALA A 23 25.89 11.90 -1.56
C ALA A 23 26.24 13.33 -1.12
N VAL A 24 26.41 13.53 0.19
CA VAL A 24 26.89 14.80 0.75
C VAL A 24 28.41 14.88 0.55
N GLU A 25 28.87 15.91 -0.16
CA GLU A 25 30.28 16.15 -0.41
C GLU A 25 30.74 17.42 0.30
N MET A 26 31.91 17.37 0.95
CA MET A 26 32.52 18.56 1.54
C MET A 26 33.50 19.16 0.53
N LEU A 27 33.18 20.33 0.00
CA LEU A 27 33.99 21.02 -1.01
C LEU A 27 35.18 21.78 -0.39
N ALA A 28 35.00 22.28 0.84
CA ALA A 28 35.99 23.00 1.63
C ALA A 28 35.61 22.92 3.13
N PRO A 29 36.47 23.36 4.06
CA PRO A 29 36.10 23.40 5.48
C PRO A 29 34.79 24.17 5.70
N ASN A 30 33.79 23.51 6.28
CA ASN A 30 32.44 24.03 6.49
C ASN A 30 31.67 24.41 5.22
N LEU A 31 32.03 23.89 4.03
CA LEU A 31 31.28 24.09 2.79
C LEU A 31 30.85 22.74 2.22
N PHE A 32 29.55 22.51 2.16
CA PHE A 32 28.96 21.25 1.72
C PHE A 32 28.18 21.41 0.42
N SER A 33 28.26 20.41 -0.44
CA SER A 33 27.46 20.22 -1.63
C SER A 33 26.55 19.00 -1.43
N VAL A 34 25.26 19.20 -1.65
CA VAL A 34 24.26 18.13 -1.62
C VAL A 34 23.49 18.18 -2.94
N PRO A 35 23.80 17.27 -3.89
CA PRO A 35 22.97 17.10 -5.07
C PRO A 35 21.62 16.56 -4.64
N TYR A 36 20.54 17.09 -5.22
CA TYR A 36 19.19 16.63 -4.91
C TYR A 36 18.30 16.72 -6.13
N ARG A 37 17.30 15.84 -6.16
CA ARG A 37 16.22 15.86 -7.14
C ARG A 37 14.87 15.92 -6.43
N HIS A 38 13.90 16.62 -6.99
CA HIS A 38 12.53 16.52 -6.51
C HIS A 38 11.98 15.12 -6.81
N ARG A 39 11.42 14.48 -5.78
CA ARG A 39 10.65 13.24 -5.93
C ARG A 39 9.49 13.51 -6.88
N ARG A 40 9.41 12.74 -7.98
CA ARG A 40 8.38 12.91 -9.01
C ARG A 40 6.96 12.74 -8.48
N GLU A 41 6.80 11.93 -7.45
CA GLU A 41 5.51 11.54 -6.87
C GLU A 41 5.48 11.77 -5.35
N PHE A 42 6.04 12.88 -4.86
CA PHE A 42 5.81 13.23 -3.46
C PHE A 42 4.35 13.64 -3.27
N VAL A 43 3.49 12.66 -2.99
CA VAL A 43 2.15 12.88 -2.47
C VAL A 43 2.29 12.95 -0.96
N ARG A 44 2.13 14.15 -0.40
CA ARG A 44 2.01 14.30 1.05
C ARG A 44 0.84 13.40 1.48
N PRO A 45 1.04 12.38 2.33
CA PRO A 45 -0.07 11.58 2.80
C PRO A 45 -1.06 12.52 3.49
N HIS A 46 -2.35 12.36 3.18
CA HIS A 46 -3.40 13.13 3.85
C HIS A 46 -3.27 12.93 5.36
N ASP A 47 -3.60 13.94 6.17
CA ASP A 47 -3.49 13.85 7.64
C ASP A 47 -4.30 12.71 8.29
N LYS A 48 -5.18 12.06 7.51
CA LYS A 48 -6.03 10.93 7.91
C LYS A 48 -5.56 9.60 7.32
N TYR A 49 -4.48 9.60 6.53
CA TYR A 49 -3.90 8.40 5.97
C TYR A 49 -3.13 7.66 7.06
N ASN A 50 -3.49 6.39 7.26
CA ASN A 50 -2.80 5.51 8.19
C ASN A 50 -2.52 4.17 7.51
N ILE A 51 -1.25 3.93 7.19
CA ILE A 51 -0.81 2.71 6.52
C ILE A 51 -1.07 1.45 7.36
N ALA A 52 -1.02 1.53 8.69
CA ALA A 52 -1.29 0.40 9.56
C ALA A 52 -2.76 -0.04 9.47
N ILE A 53 -3.70 0.92 9.41
CA ILE A 53 -5.13 0.62 9.20
C ILE A 53 -5.32 -0.09 7.86
N ALA A 54 -4.73 0.44 6.78
CA ALA A 54 -4.84 -0.15 5.45
C ALA A 54 -4.26 -1.58 5.39
N LEU A 55 -3.13 -1.82 6.06
CA LEU A 55 -2.52 -3.15 6.16
C LEU A 55 -3.42 -4.13 6.92
N ILE A 56 -3.94 -3.72 8.09
CA ILE A 56 -4.80 -4.58 8.92
C ILE A 56 -6.10 -4.91 8.19
N THR A 57 -6.76 -3.94 7.56
CA THR A 57 -8.01 -4.19 6.82
C THR A 57 -7.77 -5.15 5.66
N THR A 58 -6.70 -4.95 4.88
CA THR A 58 -6.34 -5.83 3.77
C THR A 58 -6.00 -7.25 4.24
N ALA A 59 -5.21 -7.37 5.32
CA ALA A 59 -4.87 -8.68 5.89
C ALA A 59 -6.12 -9.41 6.41
N LYS A 60 -7.03 -8.69 7.09
CA LYS A 60 -8.27 -9.29 7.59
C LYS A 60 -9.18 -9.73 6.47
N ALA A 61 -9.37 -8.92 5.43
CA ALA A 61 -10.14 -9.29 4.25
C ALA A 61 -9.58 -10.55 3.58
N ARG A 62 -8.25 -10.66 3.46
CA ARG A 62 -7.58 -11.83 2.87
C ARG A 62 -7.79 -13.12 3.67
N ILE A 63 -7.75 -13.05 5.01
CA ILE A 63 -8.05 -14.20 5.86
C ILE A 63 -9.49 -14.67 5.66
N MET A 64 -10.45 -13.73 5.67
CA MET A 64 -11.86 -14.06 5.44
C MET A 64 -12.07 -14.67 4.06
N LEU A 65 -11.41 -14.13 3.03
CA LEU A 65 -11.45 -14.67 1.68
C LEU A 65 -10.98 -16.12 1.63
N TYR A 66 -9.88 -16.46 2.31
CA TYR A 66 -9.42 -17.85 2.41
C TYR A 66 -10.46 -18.77 3.06
N ASP A 67 -11.16 -18.32 4.11
CA ASP A 67 -12.24 -19.11 4.73
C ASP A 67 -13.39 -19.38 3.74
N TYR A 68 -13.75 -18.40 2.90
CA TYR A 68 -14.76 -18.59 1.85
C TYR A 68 -14.28 -19.54 0.76
N MET A 69 -13.04 -19.37 0.29
CA MET A 69 -12.43 -20.25 -0.72
C MET A 69 -12.38 -21.69 -0.24
N GLU A 70 -12.00 -21.93 1.02
CA GLU A 70 -11.94 -23.27 1.58
C GLU A 70 -13.33 -23.93 1.60
N LYS A 71 -14.38 -23.19 1.99
CA LYS A 71 -15.77 -23.67 1.95
C LYS A 71 -16.22 -24.01 0.52
N ILE A 72 -15.89 -23.16 -0.46
CA ILE A 72 -16.23 -23.42 -1.88
C ILE A 72 -15.56 -24.69 -2.38
N VAL A 73 -14.27 -24.88 -2.07
CA VAL A 73 -13.49 -26.03 -2.57
C VAL A 73 -13.90 -27.34 -1.89
N LYS A 74 -14.33 -27.29 -0.62
CA LYS A 74 -14.85 -28.47 0.10
C LYS A 74 -16.23 -28.92 -0.39
N GLU A 75 -17.02 -28.03 -0.96
CA GLU A 75 -18.33 -28.35 -1.50
C GLU A 75 -18.21 -29.05 -2.86
N LYS A 76 -18.81 -30.25 -2.98
CA LYS A 76 -18.60 -31.13 -4.14
C LYS A 76 -19.18 -30.57 -5.43
N ASP A 77 -20.27 -29.82 -5.31
CA ASP A 77 -21.00 -29.26 -6.45
C ASP A 77 -20.65 -27.79 -6.71
N CYS A 78 -19.57 -27.27 -6.10
CA CYS A 78 -19.05 -25.92 -6.33
C CYS A 78 -17.68 -25.91 -6.99
N LYS A 79 -17.38 -24.85 -7.74
CA LYS A 79 -16.04 -24.61 -8.32
C LYS A 79 -15.67 -23.14 -8.24
N LEU A 80 -14.53 -22.85 -7.63
CA LEU A 80 -13.94 -21.51 -7.59
C LEU A 80 -13.42 -21.13 -8.99
N LEU A 81 -13.74 -19.91 -9.44
CA LEU A 81 -13.35 -19.39 -10.76
C LEU A 81 -12.29 -18.29 -10.68
N TYR A 82 -12.46 -17.36 -9.74
CA TYR A 82 -11.58 -16.19 -9.62
C TYR A 82 -11.60 -15.64 -8.20
N THR A 83 -10.51 -14.97 -7.83
CA THR A 83 -10.33 -14.32 -6.53
C THR A 83 -9.63 -12.97 -6.72
N ASP A 84 -10.13 -11.94 -6.06
CA ASP A 84 -9.48 -10.63 -5.89
C ASP A 84 -9.36 -10.31 -4.39
N THR A 85 -8.58 -9.29 -4.06
CA THR A 85 -8.31 -8.69 -2.75
C THR A 85 -9.24 -9.11 -1.60
N ASP A 86 -10.55 -8.94 -1.76
CA ASP A 86 -11.58 -9.24 -0.76
C ASP A 86 -12.81 -9.99 -1.32
N SER A 87 -12.74 -10.52 -2.54
CA SER A 87 -13.90 -11.12 -3.23
C SER A 87 -13.53 -12.35 -4.06
N CYS A 88 -14.53 -13.19 -4.36
CA CYS A 88 -14.36 -14.34 -5.24
C CYS A 88 -15.61 -14.62 -6.08
N PHE A 89 -15.39 -15.26 -7.23
CA PHE A 89 -16.43 -15.81 -8.08
C PHE A 89 -16.35 -17.32 -8.06
N TYR A 90 -17.50 -17.97 -7.92
CA TYR A 90 -17.63 -19.41 -7.98
C TYR A 90 -18.91 -19.80 -8.71
N VAL A 91 -18.95 -21.03 -9.21
CA VAL A 91 -20.14 -21.64 -9.79
C VAL A 91 -20.61 -22.78 -8.90
N HIS A 92 -21.92 -23.02 -8.90
CA HIS A 92 -22.55 -24.14 -8.23
C HIS A 92 -23.47 -24.89 -9.20
N ARG A 93 -23.83 -26.14 -8.89
CA ARG A 93 -24.76 -26.93 -9.70
C ARG A 93 -26.12 -26.23 -9.85
N ARG A 94 -26.64 -26.22 -11.08
CA ARG A 94 -27.95 -25.66 -11.41
C ARG A 94 -29.06 -26.39 -10.65
N GLY A 95 -29.96 -25.65 -10.02
CA GLY A 95 -31.05 -26.20 -9.20
C GLY A 95 -30.70 -26.39 -7.71
N GLN A 96 -29.45 -26.16 -7.31
CA GLN A 96 -29.06 -26.06 -5.89
C GLN A 96 -29.01 -24.60 -5.45
N THR A 97 -29.21 -24.37 -4.15
CA THR A 97 -29.02 -23.07 -3.53
C THR A 97 -27.52 -22.73 -3.49
N PRO A 98 -27.12 -21.49 -3.82
CA PRO A 98 -25.73 -21.07 -3.68
C PRO A 98 -25.24 -21.21 -2.22
N LEU A 99 -23.97 -21.58 -2.07
CA LEU A 99 -23.32 -21.82 -0.78
C LEU A 99 -23.34 -20.59 0.14
N PHE A 100 -23.28 -19.41 -0.45
CA PHE A 100 -23.41 -18.14 0.25
C PHE A 100 -24.63 -17.39 -0.27
N VAL A 101 -25.55 -17.09 0.64
CA VAL A 101 -26.64 -16.15 0.37
C VAL A 101 -26.03 -14.76 0.37
N LEU A 102 -26.22 -14.00 -0.71
CA LEU A 102 -25.82 -12.59 -0.79
C LEU A 102 -26.55 -11.81 0.30
N VAL A 103 -25.93 -11.67 1.46
CA VAL A 103 -26.32 -10.65 2.43
C VAL A 103 -25.83 -9.35 1.82
N ARG A 104 -26.77 -8.43 1.55
CA ARG A 104 -26.55 -7.12 0.92
C ARG A 104 -25.15 -6.57 1.23
N CYS A 105 -24.37 -6.34 0.17
CA CYS A 105 -23.21 -5.44 0.27
C CYS A 105 -23.73 -4.10 0.79
N LEU A 106 -23.39 -3.75 2.02
CA LEU A 106 -23.46 -2.39 2.52
C LEU A 106 -22.32 -1.65 1.84
N VAL A 107 -22.65 -0.98 0.73
CA VAL A 107 -21.84 0.13 0.21
C VAL A 107 -22.20 1.38 1.01
#